data_AF-A0A2J5N8X8-F1
#
_entry.id   AF-A0A2J5N8X8-F1
#
_cell.length_a   1.000
_cell.length_b   1.000
_cell.length_c   1.000
_cell.angle_alpha   90.00
_cell.angle_beta   90.00
_cell.angle_gamma   90.00
#
_symmetry.space_group_name_H-M   'P 1'
#
loop_
_entity.id
_entity.type
_entity.pdbx_description
1 polymer ?
#
loop_
_entity_poly.entity_id
_entity_poly.type
_entity_poly.pdbx_seq_one_letter_code
_entity_poly.pdbx_strand_id
1 'polypeptide(L)'
;MLAEVGLVGKAPGRYNLHLGGNRSGTRIPRMYRENITESEILDSIDELVGRWAKEREAGEGFGDFTVRAGIIRPVLDPARDFWE
;
A
#
# COMPACT_ATOMS: atom_id res chain seq x y z
N MET A 1 0.14 4.42 -11.70
CA MET A 1 -0.02 4.14 -10.25
C MET A 1 1.35 4.17 -9.60
N LEU A 2 1.67 5.22 -8.86
CA LEU A 2 2.98 5.42 -8.22
C LEU A 2 2.83 5.98 -6.79
N ALA A 3 1.66 5.78 -6.19
CA ALA A 3 1.34 6.29 -4.86
C ALA A 3 1.81 5.32 -3.77
N GLU A 4 2.08 5.82 -2.57
CA GLU A 4 2.34 4.98 -1.39
C GLU A 4 1.10 4.16 -1.00
N VAL A 5 -0.09 4.75 -1.17
CA VAL A 5 -1.41 4.11 -1.03
C VAL A 5 -2.22 4.36 -2.30
N GLY A 6 -2.65 3.30 -2.97
CA GLY A 6 -3.43 3.37 -4.20
C GLY A 6 -4.79 2.69 -4.06
N LEU A 7 -5.85 3.36 -4.52
CA LEU A 7 -7.18 2.76 -4.64
C LEU A 7 -7.51 2.62 -6.13
N VAL A 8 -7.82 1.40 -6.56
CA VAL A 8 -8.26 1.13 -7.94
C VAL A 8 -9.71 0.68 -7.90
N GLY A 9 -10.62 1.46 -8.50
CA GLY A 9 -12.05 1.17 -8.51
C GLY A 9 -12.36 -0.16 -9.22
N LYS A 10 -13.20 -1.00 -8.60
CA LYS A 10 -13.60 -2.30 -9.15
C LYS A 10 -15.11 -2.42 -9.33
N ALA A 11 -15.90 -1.78 -8.47
CA ALA A 11 -17.36 -1.67 -8.56
C ALA A 11 -17.83 -0.40 -7.82
N PRO A 12 -19.10 0.03 -7.94
CA PRO A 12 -19.63 1.13 -7.14
C PRO A 12 -19.38 0.90 -5.64
N GLY A 13 -18.63 1.80 -5.00
CA GLY A 13 -18.27 1.71 -3.59
C GLY A 13 -17.25 0.63 -3.23
N ARG A 14 -16.57 -0.01 -4.20
CA ARG A 14 -15.54 -1.04 -3.95
C ARG A 14 -14.25 -0.81 -4.72
N TYR A 15 -13.13 -1.04 -4.04
CA TYR A 15 -11.78 -0.74 -4.54
C TYR A 15 -10.79 -1.86 -4.22
N ASN A 16 -9.76 -1.97 -5.04
CA ASN A 16 -8.54 -2.70 -4.71
C ASN A 16 -7.56 -1.74 -4.04
N LEU A 17 -7.16 -2.06 -2.81
CA LEU A 17 -6.18 -1.31 -2.04
C LEU A 17 -4.77 -1.82 -2.37
N HIS A 18 -3.91 -0.92 -2.85
CA HIS A 18 -2.51 -1.19 -3.17
C HIS A 18 -1.61 -0.41 -2.22
N LEU A 19 -0.54 -1.03 -1.75
CA LEU A 19 0.42 -0.47 -0.80
C LEU A 19 1.86 -0.68 -1.27
N GLY A 20 2.80 0.07 -0.70
CA GLY A 20 4.22 -0.17 -0.90
C GLY A 20 4.85 0.60 -2.06
N GLY A 21 4.20 1.66 -2.56
CA GLY A 21 4.88 2.67 -3.38
C GLY A 21 5.90 3.47 -2.56
N ASN A 22 6.45 4.55 -3.11
CA ASN A 22 7.35 5.45 -2.37
C ASN A 22 7.08 6.92 -2.74
N ARG A 23 7.55 7.84 -1.90
CA ARG A 23 7.33 9.29 -2.09
C ARG A 23 7.86 9.82 -3.43
N SER A 24 8.95 9.25 -3.94
CA SER A 24 9.54 9.62 -5.23
C SER A 24 8.79 9.05 -6.44
N GLY A 25 7.84 8.14 -6.24
CA GLY A 25 7.08 7.51 -7.31
C GLY A 25 7.93 6.61 -8.23
N THR A 26 8.95 5.95 -7.68
CA THR A 26 9.83 5.04 -8.43
C THR A 26 9.52 3.56 -8.19
N ARG A 27 8.58 3.24 -7.29
CA ARG A 27 8.14 1.87 -7.01
C ARG A 27 6.64 1.71 -7.20
N ILE A 28 6.23 0.65 -7.89
CA ILE A 28 4.82 0.32 -8.11
C ILE A 28 4.26 -0.34 -6.83
N PRO A 29 3.12 0.13 -6.29
CA PRO A 29 2.49 -0.50 -5.15
C PRO A 29 1.84 -1.85 -5.53
N ARG A 30 1.97 -2.85 -4.66
CA ARG A 30 1.36 -4.18 -4.81
C ARG A 30 -0.05 -4.18 -4.23
N MET A 31 -0.94 -5.01 -4.77
CA MET A 31 -2.27 -5.20 -4.21
C MET A 31 -2.17 -5.82 -2.80
N TYR A 32 -2.76 -5.14 -1.82
CA TYR A 32 -2.83 -5.59 -0.43
C TYR A 32 -4.19 -6.21 -0.11
N ARG A 33 -5.27 -5.59 -0.58
CA ARG A 33 -6.64 -6.12 -0.45
C ARG A 33 -7.43 -5.87 -1.73
N GLU A 34 -8.29 -6.82 -2.08
CA GLU A 34 -9.08 -6.79 -3.30
C GLU A 34 -10.56 -6.56 -3.01
N ASN A 35 -11.20 -5.71 -3.81
CA ASN A 35 -12.65 -5.52 -3.85
C ASN A 35 -13.29 -5.18 -2.48
N ILE A 36 -12.69 -4.26 -1.73
CA ILE A 36 -13.14 -3.87 -0.39
C ILE A 36 -13.92 -2.54 -0.40
N THR A 37 -14.79 -2.34 0.59
CA THR A 37 -15.57 -1.11 0.75
C THR A 37 -14.75 0.02 1.36
N GLU A 38 -15.27 1.25 1.31
CA GLU A 38 -14.63 2.41 1.93
C GLU A 38 -14.38 2.23 3.44
N SER A 39 -15.32 1.64 4.18
CA SER A 39 -15.15 1.37 5.61
C SER A 39 -13.98 0.42 5.88
N GLU A 40 -13.89 -0.68 5.12
CA GLU A 40 -12.79 -1.66 5.23
C GLU A 40 -11.43 -1.02 4.88
N ILE A 41 -11.42 -0.05 3.96
CA ILE A 41 -10.21 0.72 3.60
C ILE A 41 -9.80 1.61 4.76
N LEU A 42 -10.73 2.36 5.35
CA LEU A 42 -10.46 3.26 6.47
C LEU A 42 -9.94 2.49 7.69
N ASP A 43 -10.55 1.36 8.03
CA ASP A 43 -10.09 0.50 9.12
C ASP A 43 -8.66 -0.01 8.88
N SER A 44 -8.35 -0.40 7.63
CA SER A 44 -7.00 -0.83 7.24
C SER A 44 -6.00 0.31 7.34
N ILE A 45 -6.36 1.52 6.90
CA ILE A 45 -5.48 2.69 6.95
C ILE A 45 -5.23 3.12 8.40
N ASP A 46 -6.26 3.13 9.26
CA ASP A 46 -6.14 3.52 10.66
C ASP A 46 -5.12 2.63 11.40
N GLU A 47 -5.24 1.31 11.24
CA GLU A 47 -4.29 0.35 11.82
C GLU A 47 -2.86 0.62 11.31
N LEU A 48 -2.69 0.71 10.00
CA LEU A 48 -1.36 0.82 9.37
C LEU A 48 -0.69 2.16 9.67
N VAL A 49 -1.44 3.26 9.67
CA VAL A 49 -0.94 4.59 10.04
C VAL A 49 -0.61 4.63 11.53
N GLY A 50 -1.43 3.99 12.38
CA GLY A 50 -1.16 3.85 13.81
C GLY A 50 0.16 3.11 14.10
N ARG A 51 0.47 2.07 13.31
CA ARG A 51 1.77 1.38 13.36
C ARG A 51 2.90 2.25 12.82
N TRP A 52 2.73 2.86 11.65
CA TRP A 52 3.74 3.75 11.06
C TRP A 52 4.12 4.89 12.01
N ALA A 53 3.15 5.50 12.69
CA ALA A 53 3.41 6.58 13.63
C ALA A 53 4.32 6.17 14.80
N LYS A 54 4.31 4.89 15.20
CA LYS A 54 5.06 4.36 16.34
C LYS A 54 6.37 3.67 15.94
N GLU A 55 6.38 3.02 14.79
CA GLU A 55 7.43 2.09 14.36
C GLU A 55 8.33 2.66 13.25
N ARG A 56 8.02 3.85 12.71
CA ARG A 56 8.80 4.43 11.61
C ARG A 56 10.20 4.86 12.02
N GLU A 57 11.12 4.76 11.08
CA GLU A 57 12.44 5.36 11.19
C GLU A 57 12.40 6.87 10.89
N ALA A 58 13.47 7.59 11.24
CA ALA A 58 13.57 9.02 11.04
C ALA A 58 13.49 9.37 9.54
N GLY A 59 12.48 10.14 9.15
CA GLY A 59 12.25 10.56 7.75
C GLY A 59 11.55 9.52 6.87
N GLU A 60 11.22 8.35 7.39
CA GLU A 60 10.65 7.23 6.62
C GLU A 60 9.25 7.56 6.06
N GLY A 61 9.05 7.23 4.77
CA GLY A 61 7.77 7.29 4.07
C GLY A 61 6.84 6.16 4.49
N PHE A 62 5.53 6.33 4.33
CA PHE A 62 4.56 5.30 4.69
C PHE A 62 4.73 4.05 3.81
N GLY A 63 4.96 4.24 2.51
CA GLY A 63 5.13 3.13 1.57
C GLY A 63 6.40 2.33 1.84
N ASP A 64 7.52 3.00 2.13
CA ASP A 64 8.77 2.32 2.53
C ASP A 64 8.60 1.57 3.86
N PHE A 65 7.91 2.16 4.84
CA PHE A 65 7.56 1.50 6.09
C PHE A 65 6.78 0.20 5.87
N THR A 66 5.74 0.21 5.03
CA THR A 66 4.93 -0.99 4.79
C THR A 66 5.74 -2.15 4.20
N VAL A 67 6.78 -1.85 3.41
CA VAL A 67 7.71 -2.84 2.88
C VAL A 67 8.68 -3.32 3.96
N ARG A 68 9.33 -2.39 4.68
CA ARG A 68 10.31 -2.72 5.73
C ARG A 68 9.70 -3.53 6.87
N ALA A 69 8.50 -3.16 7.31
CA ALA A 69 7.76 -3.83 8.39
C ALA A 69 7.11 -5.15 7.96
N GLY A 70 7.31 -5.59 6.71
CA GLY A 70 6.79 -6.86 6.20
C GLY A 70 5.28 -6.90 6.00
N ILE A 71 4.61 -5.75 5.95
CA ILE A 71 3.16 -5.65 5.71
C ILE A 71 2.84 -6.01 4.26
N ILE A 72 3.69 -5.59 3.31
CA ILE A 72 3.55 -5.91 1.89
C ILE A 72 4.92 -6.20 1.26
N ARG A 73 4.95 -7.12 0.28
CA ARG A 73 6.16 -7.38 -0.50
C ARG A 73 6.34 -6.30 -1.58
N PRO A 74 7.55 -5.81 -1.82
CA PRO A 74 7.79 -4.84 -2.88
C PRO A 74 7.57 -5.48 -4.26
N VAL A 75 7.29 -4.65 -5.26
CA VAL A 75 7.36 -5.01 -6.68
C VAL A 75 8.74 -4.56 -7.17
N LEU A 76 9.56 -5.50 -7.64
CA LEU A 76 10.94 -5.27 -8.08
C LEU A 76 11.08 -5.42 -9.59
N ASP A 77 10.41 -6.40 -10.17
CA ASP A 77 10.30 -6.63 -11.61
C ASP A 77 8.83 -6.72 -12.01
N PRO A 78 8.17 -5.58 -12.32
CA PRO A 78 6.73 -5.54 -12.56
C PRO A 78 6.24 -6.47 -13.68
N ALA A 79 7.12 -6.86 -14.62
CA ALA A 79 6.77 -7.79 -15.68
C ALA A 79 6.65 -9.24 -15.20
N ARG A 80 7.24 -9.57 -14.05
CA ARG A 80 7.32 -10.94 -13.51
C ARG A 80 6.62 -11.09 -12.17
N ASP A 81 6.80 -10.12 -11.27
CA ASP A 81 6.43 -10.27 -9.86
C ASP A 81 5.20 -9.47 -9.45
N PHE A 82 4.55 -8.72 -10.34
CA PHE A 82 3.47 -7.81 -9.96
C PHE A 82 2.21 -8.52 -9.45
N TRP A 83 1.91 -9.71 -9.98
CA TRP A 83 0.70 -10.47 -9.67
C TRP A 83 0.88 -11.57 -8.61
N GLU A 84 2.10 -11.72 -8.09
CA GLU A 84 2.42 -12.69 -7.02
C GLU A 84 1.93 -12.23 -5.63
#